data_AF-A0A944BU38-F1
#
_entry.id   AF-A0A944BU38-F1
#
_cell.length_a   1.000
_cell.length_b   1.000
_cell.length_c   1.000
_cell.angle_alpha   90.00
_cell.angle_beta   90.00
_cell.angle_gamma   90.00
#
_symmetry.space_group_name_H-M   'P 1'
#
loop_
_entity.id
_entity.type
_entity.pdbx_description
1 polymer ?
#
loop_
_entity_poly.entity_id
_entity_poly.type
_entity_poly.pdbx_seq_one_letter_code
_entity_poly.pdbx_strand_id
1 'polypeptide(L)'
;DMLTIENMGKLASADISYLPATARSVKEILEYYQVELEGKNAVVIGRSLSVGFPCAQYLLKRNANVTILHSHTPKDKLDAFVKAADILVLASGKIGLIDPKLLDENKVIIDCGFIKGSGDLGFTPEEGSLKAYTPVPGGVGSLTSYCLLLNAIQLAKKER
;
A
#
# COMPACT_ATOMS: atom_id res chain seq x y z
N ASP A 1 15.06 -9.03 2.80
CA ASP A 1 13.96 -8.04 2.90
C ASP A 1 13.85 -7.10 1.69
N MET A 2 14.78 -7.16 0.72
CA MET A 2 14.80 -6.42 -0.55
C MET A 2 15.09 -4.90 -0.44
N LEU A 3 15.65 -4.43 0.68
CA LEU A 3 15.87 -2.99 0.91
C LEU A 3 17.23 -2.45 0.43
N THR A 4 18.08 -3.29 -0.17
CA THR A 4 19.38 -2.83 -0.70
C THR A 4 19.19 -1.84 -1.84
N ILE A 5 20.15 -0.92 -2.03
CA ILE A 5 20.12 0.07 -3.12
C ILE A 5 19.97 -0.61 -4.48
N GLU A 6 20.65 -1.73 -4.68
CA GLU A 6 20.56 -2.51 -5.92
C GLU A 6 19.13 -3.02 -6.17
N ASN A 7 18.48 -3.62 -5.16
CA ASN A 7 17.12 -4.13 -5.30
C ASN A 7 16.11 -3.00 -5.48
N MET A 8 16.31 -1.87 -4.80
CA MET A 8 15.50 -0.66 -5.01
C MET A 8 15.69 -0.08 -6.42
N GLY A 9 16.90 -0.14 -6.98
CA GLY A 9 17.18 0.24 -8.36
C GLY A 9 16.49 -0.67 -9.39
N LYS A 10 16.48 -1.99 -9.15
CA LYS A 10 15.71 -2.95 -9.96
C LYS A 10 14.21 -2.65 -9.90
N LEU A 11 13.68 -2.38 -8.70
CA LEU A 11 12.28 -2.00 -8.52
C LEU A 11 11.94 -0.69 -9.21
N ALA A 12 12.80 0.33 -9.12
CA ALA A 12 12.63 1.60 -9.82
C ALA A 12 12.70 1.43 -11.36
N SER A 13 13.38 0.39 -11.83
CA SER A 13 13.38 -0.06 -13.23
C SER A 13 12.17 -0.94 -13.56
N ALA A 14 11.12 -0.88 -12.74
CA ALA A 14 9.85 -1.59 -12.87
C ALA A 14 9.93 -3.13 -12.74
N ASP A 15 10.99 -3.67 -12.12
CA ASP A 15 11.07 -5.08 -11.72
C ASP A 15 10.45 -5.28 -10.33
N ILE A 16 9.15 -5.52 -10.32
CA ILE A 16 8.35 -5.78 -9.11
C ILE A 16 8.66 -7.12 -8.44
N SER A 17 9.58 -7.94 -8.98
CA SER A 17 10.07 -9.14 -8.32
C SER A 17 10.84 -8.84 -7.03
N TYR A 18 11.33 -7.60 -6.89
CA TYR A 18 12.18 -7.14 -5.78
C TYR A 18 11.43 -6.25 -4.78
N LEU A 19 10.11 -6.43 -4.65
CA LEU A 19 9.32 -5.69 -3.65
C LEU A 19 9.78 -6.03 -2.21
N PRO A 20 9.98 -5.01 -1.35
CA PRO A 20 10.15 -5.21 0.08
C PRO A 20 8.96 -5.95 0.70
N ALA A 21 9.21 -6.64 1.82
CA ALA A 21 8.26 -7.59 2.39
C ALA A 21 6.85 -7.00 2.62
N THR A 22 6.74 -5.79 3.17
CA THR A 22 5.43 -5.13 3.39
C THR A 22 4.74 -4.78 2.07
N ALA A 23 5.47 -4.23 1.09
CA ALA A 23 4.89 -3.91 -0.21
C ALA A 23 4.51 -5.16 -1.00
N ARG A 24 5.25 -6.26 -0.81
CA ARG A 24 4.86 -7.57 -1.30
C ARG A 24 3.57 -8.04 -0.64
N SER A 25 3.38 -7.88 0.67
CA SER A 25 2.09 -8.17 1.33
C SER A 25 0.93 -7.41 0.68
N VAL A 26 1.12 -6.13 0.34
CA VAL A 26 0.11 -5.33 -0.37
C VAL A 26 -0.20 -5.94 -1.75
N LYS A 27 0.83 -6.31 -2.53
CA LYS A 27 0.66 -7.04 -3.79
C LYS A 27 -0.16 -8.33 -3.59
N GLU A 28 0.26 -9.20 -2.67
CA GLU A 28 -0.38 -10.50 -2.46
C GLU A 28 -1.84 -10.35 -2.04
N ILE A 29 -2.17 -9.37 -1.19
CA ILE A 29 -3.57 -9.07 -0.81
C ILE A 29 -4.37 -8.63 -2.03
N LEU A 30 -3.88 -7.64 -2.78
CA LEU A 30 -4.59 -7.10 -3.94
C LEU A 30 -4.79 -8.17 -5.04
N GLU A 31 -3.79 -9.02 -5.27
CA GLU A 31 -3.87 -10.12 -6.25
C GLU A 31 -4.81 -11.23 -5.78
N TYR A 32 -4.73 -11.64 -4.51
CA TYR A 32 -5.58 -12.69 -3.94
C TYR A 32 -7.06 -12.31 -4.01
N TYR A 33 -7.40 -11.07 -3.65
CA TYR A 33 -8.76 -10.55 -3.72
C TYR A 33 -9.15 -10.01 -5.11
N GLN A 34 -8.28 -10.15 -6.11
CA GLN A 34 -8.54 -9.74 -7.50
C GLN A 34 -9.01 -8.30 -7.62
N VAL A 35 -8.40 -7.39 -6.85
CA VAL A 35 -8.73 -5.96 -6.92
C VAL A 35 -8.30 -5.42 -8.28
N GLU A 36 -9.23 -4.88 -9.05
CA GLU A 36 -8.93 -4.23 -10.34
C GLU A 36 -8.08 -2.96 -10.12
N LEU A 37 -6.92 -2.91 -10.78
CA LEU A 37 -5.97 -1.80 -10.65
C LEU A 37 -5.84 -0.96 -11.94
N GLU A 38 -6.06 -1.57 -13.10
CA GLU A 38 -5.86 -0.92 -14.39
C GLU A 38 -6.82 0.27 -14.56
N GLY A 39 -6.25 1.43 -14.90
CA GLY A 39 -6.99 2.69 -15.08
C GLY A 39 -7.51 3.32 -13.78
N LYS A 40 -7.36 2.67 -12.62
CA LYS A 40 -7.83 3.20 -11.32
C LYS A 40 -6.91 4.30 -10.79
N ASN A 41 -7.51 5.24 -10.07
CA ASN A 41 -6.78 6.28 -9.34
C ASN A 41 -6.33 5.73 -7.99
N ALA A 42 -5.05 5.41 -7.87
CA ALA A 42 -4.44 4.95 -6.64
C ALA A 42 -3.67 6.09 -5.94
N VAL A 43 -3.97 6.32 -4.67
CA VAL A 43 -3.30 7.31 -3.83
C VAL A 43 -2.51 6.60 -2.74
N VAL A 44 -1.19 6.85 -2.71
CA VAL A 44 -0.29 6.33 -1.68
C VAL A 44 0.07 7.46 -0.73
N ILE A 45 -0.28 7.34 0.55
CA ILE A 45 0.03 8.33 1.58
C ILE A 45 1.25 7.87 2.35
N GLY A 46 2.41 8.44 2.02
CA GLY A 46 3.71 8.01 2.53
C GLY A 46 4.65 7.64 1.38
N ARG A 47 5.93 7.98 1.54
CA ARG A 47 6.97 7.80 0.49
C ARG A 47 8.23 7.10 1.00
N SER A 48 8.09 6.28 2.04
CA SER A 48 9.21 5.49 2.56
C SER A 48 9.72 4.49 1.53
N LEU A 49 11.01 4.17 1.58
CA LEU A 49 11.61 3.14 0.72
C LEU A 49 11.14 1.72 1.06
N SER A 50 10.61 1.51 2.27
CA SER A 50 10.14 0.20 2.73
C SER A 50 8.69 -0.11 2.35
N VAL A 51 7.85 0.91 2.14
CA VAL A 51 6.41 0.71 1.87
C VAL A 51 5.91 1.63 0.77
N GLY A 52 5.92 2.95 0.99
CA GLY A 52 5.23 3.90 0.11
C GLY A 52 5.73 3.90 -1.33
N PHE A 53 7.04 4.12 -1.53
CA PHE A 53 7.64 4.10 -2.87
C PHE A 53 7.47 2.74 -3.56
N PRO A 54 7.77 1.59 -2.92
CA PRO A 54 7.50 0.29 -3.52
C PRO A 54 6.05 0.01 -3.91
N CYS A 55 5.08 0.36 -3.05
CA CYS A 55 3.66 0.19 -3.36
C CYS A 55 3.27 1.04 -4.57
N ALA A 56 3.76 2.28 -4.66
CA ALA A 56 3.53 3.14 -5.81
C ALA A 56 4.09 2.53 -7.10
N GLN A 57 5.31 1.98 -7.07
CA GLN A 57 5.90 1.30 -8.23
C GLN A 57 5.10 0.06 -8.66
N TYR A 58 4.62 -0.74 -7.70
CA TYR A 58 3.76 -1.89 -7.99
C TYR A 58 2.44 -1.47 -8.65
N LEU A 59 1.74 -0.49 -8.07
CA LEU A 59 0.47 0.01 -8.62
C LEU A 59 0.66 0.58 -10.02
N LEU A 60 1.72 1.35 -10.25
CA LEU A 60 2.07 1.88 -11.55
C LEU A 60 2.35 0.77 -12.57
N LYS A 61 3.10 -0.28 -12.17
CA LYS A 61 3.37 -1.46 -13.00
C LYS A 61 2.09 -2.23 -13.38
N ARG A 62 1.02 -2.08 -12.59
CA ARG A 62 -0.29 -2.67 -12.83
C ARG A 62 -1.28 -1.71 -13.51
N ASN A 63 -0.75 -0.69 -14.20
CA ASN A 63 -1.50 0.29 -14.99
C ASN A 63 -2.45 1.19 -14.19
N ALA A 64 -2.23 1.37 -12.88
CA ALA A 64 -2.95 2.37 -12.10
C ALA A 64 -2.39 3.78 -12.33
N ASN A 65 -3.24 4.80 -12.24
CA ASN A 65 -2.81 6.20 -12.13
C ASN A 65 -2.40 6.47 -10.68
N VAL A 66 -1.12 6.74 -10.44
CA VAL A 66 -0.59 6.81 -9.06
C VAL A 66 -0.27 8.24 -8.63
N THR A 67 -0.83 8.66 -7.49
CA THR A 67 -0.45 9.88 -6.78
C THR A 67 0.20 9.54 -5.45
N ILE A 68 1.38 10.11 -5.18
CA ILE A 68 2.09 9.93 -3.89
C ILE A 68 1.95 11.21 -3.06
N LEU A 69 1.36 11.09 -1.88
CA LEU A 69 1.24 12.17 -0.90
C LEU A 69 2.23 11.97 0.26
N HIS A 70 2.59 13.05 0.95
CA HIS A 70 3.56 12.99 2.04
C HIS A 70 3.34 14.13 3.06
N SER A 71 4.21 14.20 4.07
CA SER A 71 4.14 15.17 5.16
C SER A 71 4.13 16.66 4.78
N HIS A 72 4.41 16.98 3.51
CA HIS A 72 4.41 18.36 3.00
C HIS A 72 3.25 18.60 2.02
N THR A 73 2.38 17.61 1.80
CA THR A 73 1.14 17.79 1.05
C THR A 73 0.18 18.63 1.90
N PRO A 74 -0.28 19.78 1.41
CA PRO A 74 -1.29 20.59 2.09
C PRO A 74 -2.59 19.81 2.32
N LYS A 75 -3.31 20.10 3.40
CA LYS A 75 -4.51 19.34 3.80
C LYS A 75 -5.61 19.38 2.74
N ASP A 76 -5.84 20.53 2.10
CA ASP A 76 -6.81 20.69 1.01
C ASP A 76 -6.47 19.79 -0.20
N LYS A 77 -5.19 19.65 -0.53
CA LYS A 77 -4.73 18.75 -1.59
C LYS A 77 -4.88 17.29 -1.18
N LEU A 78 -4.50 16.95 0.06
CA LEU A 78 -4.69 15.60 0.58
C LEU A 78 -6.16 15.17 0.47
N ASP A 79 -7.08 16.03 0.93
CA ASP A 79 -8.50 15.73 0.94
C ASP A 79 -9.07 15.60 -0.49
N ALA A 80 -8.63 16.45 -1.41
CA ALA A 80 -9.02 16.37 -2.82
C ALA A 80 -8.59 15.05 -3.48
N PHE A 81 -7.33 14.63 -3.26
CA PHE A 81 -6.84 13.37 -3.81
C PHE A 81 -7.46 12.15 -3.14
N VAL A 82 -7.67 12.17 -1.83
CA VAL A 82 -8.37 11.09 -1.11
C VAL A 82 -9.78 10.91 -1.63
N LYS A 83 -10.51 12.01 -1.84
CA LYS A 83 -11.88 11.97 -2.39
C LYS A 83 -11.93 11.34 -3.78
N ALA A 84 -10.96 11.66 -4.63
CA ALA A 84 -10.90 11.17 -6.01
C ALA A 84 -10.27 9.76 -6.17
N ALA A 85 -9.74 9.18 -5.09
CA ALA A 85 -9.10 7.87 -5.13
C ALA A 85 -10.12 6.73 -5.22
N ASP A 86 -9.80 5.73 -6.03
CA ASP A 86 -10.43 4.40 -5.99
C ASP A 86 -9.74 3.50 -4.96
N ILE A 87 -8.41 3.65 -4.84
CA ILE A 87 -7.55 2.83 -3.99
C ILE A 87 -6.67 3.73 -3.14
N LEU A 88 -6.66 3.50 -1.83
CA LEU A 88 -5.83 4.20 -0.86
C LEU A 88 -4.84 3.23 -0.22
N VAL A 89 -3.54 3.52 -0.33
CA VAL A 89 -2.50 2.82 0.44
C VAL A 89 -1.99 3.76 1.52
N LEU A 90 -2.27 3.44 2.79
CA LEU A 90 -1.87 4.21 3.95
C LEU A 90 -0.54 3.68 4.48
N ALA A 91 0.52 4.48 4.36
CA ALA A 91 1.89 4.12 4.73
C ALA A 91 2.63 5.32 5.33
N SER A 92 1.90 6.15 6.07
CA SER A 92 2.35 7.42 6.62
C SER A 92 2.95 7.28 8.01
N GLY A 93 2.57 6.23 8.76
CA GLY A 93 2.94 6.07 10.16
C GLY A 93 2.29 7.12 11.06
N LYS A 94 1.13 7.65 10.67
CA LYS A 94 0.34 8.61 11.43
C LYS A 94 -1.13 8.19 11.42
N ILE A 95 -1.69 8.07 12.62
CA ILE A 95 -3.09 7.74 12.85
C ILE A 95 -3.98 8.92 12.44
N GLY A 96 -5.04 8.66 11.68
CA GLY A 96 -6.18 9.57 11.50
C GLY A 96 -5.91 10.76 10.59
N LEU A 97 -5.09 10.62 9.55
CA LEU A 97 -4.86 11.71 8.58
C LEU A 97 -6.05 11.96 7.64
N ILE A 98 -6.85 10.92 7.38
CA ILE A 98 -8.00 10.95 6.48
C ILE A 98 -9.25 11.35 7.27
N ASP A 99 -10.00 12.31 6.74
CA ASP A 99 -11.36 12.57 7.23
C ASP A 99 -12.28 11.44 6.72
N PRO A 100 -12.97 10.69 7.59
CA PRO A 100 -13.88 9.61 7.19
C PRO A 100 -14.97 10.07 6.20
N LYS A 101 -15.35 11.34 6.20
CA LYS A 101 -16.37 11.89 5.28
C LYS A 101 -15.92 11.92 3.81
N LEU A 102 -14.64 11.71 3.54
CA LEU A 102 -14.08 11.64 2.19
C LEU A 102 -14.12 10.21 1.63
N LEU A 103 -14.53 9.23 2.44
CA LEU A 103 -14.61 7.84 2.08
C LEU A 103 -16.03 7.48 1.61
N ASP A 104 -16.12 6.46 0.77
CA ASP A 104 -17.36 5.96 0.19
C ASP A 104 -17.26 4.47 -0.14
N GLU A 105 -18.41 3.86 -0.43
CA GLU A 105 -18.58 2.43 -0.68
C GLU A 105 -17.79 1.89 -1.90
N ASN A 106 -17.21 2.75 -2.73
CA ASN A 106 -16.44 2.33 -3.90
C ASN A 106 -14.94 2.21 -3.62
N LYS A 107 -14.46 2.71 -2.48
CA LYS A 107 -13.04 2.78 -2.14
C LYS A 107 -12.48 1.48 -1.57
N VAL A 108 -11.26 1.16 -1.98
CA VAL A 108 -10.42 0.10 -1.40
C VAL A 108 -9.32 0.73 -0.56
N ILE A 109 -9.19 0.32 0.71
CA ILE A 109 -8.16 0.84 1.62
C ILE A 109 -7.19 -0.26 2.05
N ILE A 110 -5.90 -0.05 1.79
CA ILE A 110 -4.81 -0.88 2.30
C ILE A 110 -4.06 -0.09 3.37
N ASP A 111 -4.30 -0.44 4.63
CA ASP A 111 -3.65 0.16 5.80
C ASP A 111 -2.39 -0.62 6.19
N CYS A 112 -1.23 0.00 5.95
CA CYS A 112 0.08 -0.55 6.29
C CYS A 112 0.61 -0.02 7.63
N GLY A 113 -0.15 0.83 8.32
CA GLY A 113 0.22 1.43 9.60
C GLY A 113 0.12 0.43 10.75
N PHE A 114 0.98 0.62 11.76
CA PHE A 114 0.87 -0.09 13.04
C PHE A 114 1.49 0.74 14.16
N ILE A 115 0.65 1.40 14.95
CA ILE A 115 1.03 2.31 16.03
C ILE A 115 0.24 1.92 17.26
N LYS A 116 0.92 1.22 18.19
CA LYS A 116 0.32 0.72 19.45
C LYS A 116 -0.99 -0.08 19.25
N GLY A 117 -1.05 -0.89 18.18
CA GLY A 117 -2.22 -1.71 17.85
C GLY A 117 -3.20 -1.08 16.86
N SER A 118 -3.05 0.21 16.52
CA SER A 118 -3.91 0.90 15.57
C SER A 118 -3.23 1.10 14.20
N GLY A 119 -4.04 1.09 13.14
CA GLY A 119 -3.59 1.44 11.78
C GLY A 119 -3.51 2.96 11.55
N ASP A 120 -3.04 3.35 10.38
CA ASP A 120 -2.99 4.76 9.95
C ASP A 120 -4.40 5.32 9.73
N LEU A 121 -5.39 4.49 9.40
CA LEU A 121 -6.79 4.93 9.24
C LEU A 121 -7.36 5.45 10.56
N GLY A 122 -6.98 4.83 11.68
CA GLY A 122 -7.33 5.28 13.03
C GLY A 122 -8.74 4.95 13.51
N PHE A 123 -9.56 4.30 12.69
CA PHE A 123 -10.85 3.76 13.05
C PHE A 123 -11.13 2.49 12.25
N THR A 124 -12.12 1.70 12.69
CA THR A 124 -12.62 0.55 11.95
C THR A 124 -13.80 1.00 11.09
N PRO A 125 -13.74 0.88 9.75
CA PRO A 125 -14.87 1.17 8.88
C PRO A 125 -16.10 0.33 9.24
N GLU A 126 -17.29 0.92 9.13
CA GLU A 126 -18.55 0.19 9.28
C GLU A 126 -18.73 -0.79 8.11
N GLU A 127 -19.45 -1.89 8.35
CA GLU A 127 -19.72 -2.87 7.31
C GLU A 127 -20.48 -2.22 6.14
N GLY A 128 -19.99 -2.41 4.92
CA GLY A 128 -20.56 -1.80 3.71
C GLY A 128 -20.16 -0.34 3.45
N SER A 129 -19.46 0.34 4.38
CA SER A 129 -19.02 1.73 4.18
C SER A 129 -17.89 1.91 3.14
N LEU A 130 -17.21 0.82 2.79
CA LEU A 130 -16.11 0.74 1.84
C LEU A 130 -16.26 -0.52 0.99
N LYS A 131 -15.70 -0.51 -0.22
CA LYS A 131 -15.64 -1.70 -1.08
C LYS A 131 -14.82 -2.81 -0.43
N ALA A 132 -13.69 -2.44 0.15
CA ALA A 132 -12.83 -3.33 0.93
C ALA A 132 -11.84 -2.52 1.78
N TYR A 133 -11.41 -3.07 2.91
CA TYR A 133 -10.30 -2.53 3.68
C TYR A 133 -9.47 -3.64 4.33
N THR A 134 -8.19 -3.37 4.61
CA THR A 134 -7.38 -4.28 5.43
C THR A 134 -7.50 -3.92 6.91
N PRO A 135 -7.84 -4.86 7.81
CA PRO A 135 -7.92 -4.58 9.24
C PRO A 135 -6.53 -4.38 9.85
N VAL A 136 -6.47 -3.59 10.92
CA VAL A 136 -5.27 -3.47 11.77
C VAL A 136 -5.68 -3.66 13.23
N PRO A 137 -5.12 -4.66 13.95
CA PRO A 137 -4.20 -5.70 13.46
C PRO A 137 -4.88 -6.73 12.53
N GLY A 138 -4.10 -7.61 11.90
CA GLY A 138 -4.63 -8.76 11.17
C GLY A 138 -4.53 -8.69 9.63
N GLY A 139 -4.32 -7.50 9.06
CA GLY A 139 -4.18 -7.30 7.62
C GLY A 139 -2.73 -7.40 7.11
N VAL A 140 -2.20 -6.30 6.58
CA VAL A 140 -0.88 -6.24 5.91
C VAL A 140 0.23 -6.84 6.77
N GLY A 141 0.29 -6.46 8.05
CA GLY A 141 1.32 -6.91 8.98
C GLY A 141 1.40 -8.43 9.16
N SER A 142 0.26 -9.13 9.10
CA SER A 142 0.19 -10.59 9.26
C SER A 142 0.90 -11.34 8.12
N LEU A 143 0.93 -10.75 6.92
CA LEU A 143 1.57 -11.34 5.75
C LEU A 143 3.03 -10.92 5.59
N THR A 144 3.50 -9.88 6.29
CA THR A 144 4.85 -9.33 6.09
C THR A 144 5.94 -10.35 6.38
N SER A 145 5.87 -11.09 7.49
CA SER A 145 6.87 -12.13 7.79
C SER A 145 6.82 -13.29 6.81
N TYR A 146 5.63 -13.64 6.32
CA TYR A 146 5.46 -14.65 5.27
C TYR A 146 6.08 -14.17 3.94
N CYS A 147 5.83 -12.93 3.54
CA CYS A 147 6.37 -12.33 2.33
C CYS A 147 7.90 -12.15 2.38
N LEU A 148 8.47 -11.96 3.57
CA LEU A 148 9.93 -11.98 3.76
C LEU A 148 10.52 -13.36 3.38
N LEU A 149 9.89 -14.45 3.83
CA LEU A 149 10.30 -15.80 3.48
C LEU A 149 10.09 -16.09 1.99
N LEU A 150 8.96 -15.65 1.41
CA LEU A 150 8.73 -15.78 -0.03
C LEU A 150 9.80 -15.07 -0.86
N ASN A 151 10.23 -13.88 -0.44
CA ASN A 151 11.32 -13.15 -1.08
C ASN A 151 12.63 -13.97 -1.06
N ALA A 152 12.97 -14.59 0.08
CA ALA A 152 14.16 -15.44 0.19
C ALA A 152 14.08 -16.67 -0.73
N ILE A 153 12.94 -17.37 -0.74
CA ILE A 153 12.71 -18.54 -1.60
C ILE A 153 12.80 -18.18 -3.08
N GLN A 154 12.23 -17.04 -3.47
CA GLN A 154 12.26 -16.58 -4.86
C GLN A 154 13.68 -16.27 -5.33
N LEU A 155 14.51 -15.64 -4.49
CA LEU A 155 15.92 -15.39 -4.82
C LEU A 155 16.70 -16.69 -4.94
N ALA A 156 16.54 -17.62 -4.00
CA ALA A 156 17.21 -18.93 -4.04
C ALA A 156 16.85 -19.73 -5.30
N LYS A 157 15.64 -19.55 -5.86
CA LYS A 157 15.24 -20.14 -7.14
C LYS A 157 15.85 -19.46 -8.36
N LYS A 158 16.20 -18.17 -8.29
CA LYS A 158 16.85 -17.43 -9.39
C LYS A 158 18.35 -17.70 -9.51
N GLU A 159 18.99 -18.12 -8.42
CA GLU A 159 20.43 -18.46 -8.40
C GLU A 159 20.73 -19.89 -8.90
N ARG A 160 19.70 -20.70 -9.15
CA ARG A 160 19.78 -22.04 -9.72
C ARG A 160 19.42 -22.01 -11.20
#